data_AF-A0A4R3M713-F1
#
_entry.id   AF-A0A4R3M713-F1
#
_cell.length_a   1.000
_cell.length_b   1.000
_cell.length_c   1.000
_cell.angle_alpha   90.00
_cell.angle_beta   90.00
_cell.angle_gamma   90.00
#
_symmetry.space_group_name_H-M   'P 1'
#
loop_
_entity.id
_entity.type
_entity.pdbx_description
1 polymer ?
#
loop_
_entity_poly.entity_id
_entity_poly.type
_entity_poly.pdbx_seq_one_letter_code
_entity_poly.pdbx_strand_id
1 'polypeptide(L)'
;MRINLTQATPYLVVRKMELDMTAATLTSKGQITIPAHIRRELKVDAGDRVEFVLVAPGRYEFVAATRDVTELKGMFGAPKKTVTIKTMNAAIARRGASAR
;
A
#
# COMPACT_ATOMS: atom_id res chain seq x y z
N MET A 1 7.01 -15.12 -42.08
CA MET A 1 6.10 -16.12 -41.48
C MET A 1 5.14 -15.39 -40.56
N ARG A 2 3.92 -15.08 -41.04
CA ARG A 2 2.89 -14.37 -40.26
C ARG A 2 2.00 -15.42 -39.60
N ILE A 3 2.11 -15.55 -38.28
CA ILE A 3 1.20 -16.38 -37.48
C ILE A 3 -0.12 -15.63 -37.36
N ASN A 4 -1.15 -16.13 -38.05
CA ASN A 4 -2.51 -15.59 -37.99
C ASN A 4 -3.17 -16.13 -36.70
N LEU A 5 -3.31 -15.27 -35.70
CA LEU A 5 -3.82 -15.60 -34.36
C LEU A 5 -5.35 -15.73 -34.29
N THR A 6 -6.04 -15.85 -35.43
CA THR A 6 -7.51 -15.91 -35.49
C THR A 6 -8.12 -17.24 -35.05
N GLN A 7 -7.31 -18.20 -34.60
CA GLN A 7 -7.79 -19.42 -33.93
C GLN A 7 -7.05 -19.62 -32.59
N ALA A 8 -7.15 -18.64 -31.69
CA ALA A 8 -6.69 -18.83 -30.32
C ALA A 8 -7.62 -19.84 -29.62
N THR A 9 -7.03 -20.93 -29.14
CA THR A 9 -7.69 -21.92 -28.29
C THR A 9 -8.43 -21.21 -27.13
N PRO A 10 -9.68 -21.58 -26.84
CA PRO A 10 -10.52 -20.84 -25.87
C PRO A 10 -9.87 -20.74 -24.48
N TYR A 11 -9.06 -21.73 -24.11
CA TYR A 11 -8.31 -21.76 -22.86
C TYR A 11 -7.35 -20.59 -22.66
N LEU A 12 -6.72 -20.08 -23.73
CA LEU A 12 -5.73 -19.00 -23.62
C LEU A 12 -6.39 -17.65 -23.33
N VAL A 13 -7.57 -17.42 -23.92
CA VAL A 13 -8.36 -16.19 -23.75
C VAL A 13 -8.93 -16.11 -22.33
N VAL A 14 -9.45 -17.24 -21.82
CA VAL A 14 -9.99 -17.31 -20.45
C VAL A 14 -8.90 -17.06 -19.41
N ARG A 15 -7.74 -17.72 -19.54
CA ARG A 15 -6.63 -17.55 -18.59
C ARG A 15 -6.07 -16.12 -18.59
N LYS A 16 -6.01 -15.49 -19.77
CA LYS A 16 -5.59 -14.08 -19.87
C LYS A 16 -6.59 -13.15 -19.17
N MET A 17 -7.88 -13.40 -19.33
CA MET A 17 -8.94 -12.60 -18.71
C MET A 17 -8.93 -12.73 -17.17
N GLU A 18 -8.62 -13.91 -16.64
CA GLU A 18 -8.49 -14.15 -15.20
C GLU A 18 -7.23 -13.48 -14.59
N LEU A 19 -6.11 -13.54 -15.32
CA LEU A 19 -4.88 -12.85 -14.92
C LEU A 19 -5.01 -11.33 -15.03
N ASP A 20 -5.67 -10.81 -16.06
CA ASP A 20 -5.85 -9.36 -16.23
C ASP A 20 -6.74 -8.76 -15.11
N MET A 21 -7.51 -9.60 -14.40
CA MET A 21 -8.20 -9.17 -13.19
C MET A 21 -7.23 -9.10 -11.99
N THR A 22 -6.42 -10.13 -11.74
CA THR A 22 -5.66 -10.20 -10.48
C THR A 22 -4.18 -9.80 -10.58
N ALA A 23 -3.65 -9.64 -11.80
CA ALA A 23 -2.25 -9.36 -12.08
C ALA A 23 -2.08 -8.01 -12.77
N ALA A 24 -0.89 -7.45 -12.62
CA ALA A 24 -0.49 -6.21 -13.28
C ALA A 24 0.92 -6.37 -13.86
N THR A 25 1.16 -5.74 -15.00
CA THR A 25 2.48 -5.75 -15.65
C THR A 25 3.28 -4.53 -15.24
N LEU A 26 4.55 -4.74 -14.88
CA LEU A 26 5.51 -3.66 -14.69
C LEU A 26 5.91 -3.07 -16.04
N THR A 27 5.65 -1.79 -16.23
CA THR A 27 6.11 -1.07 -17.43
C THR A 27 7.62 -0.84 -17.40
N SER A 28 8.24 -0.55 -18.53
CA SER A 28 9.67 -0.19 -18.60
C SER A 28 10.05 1.03 -17.76
N LYS A 29 9.07 1.88 -17.40
CA LYS A 29 9.27 3.05 -16.53
C LYS A 29 9.11 2.72 -15.04
N GLY A 30 8.93 1.44 -14.68
CA GLY A 30 8.74 1.03 -13.30
C GLY A 30 7.33 1.29 -12.75
N GLN A 31 6.34 1.58 -13.60
CA GLN A 31 4.96 1.80 -13.17
C GLN A 31 4.17 0.49 -13.22
N ILE A 32 3.36 0.25 -12.19
CA ILE A 32 2.37 -0.83 -12.12
C ILE A 32 0.98 -0.20 -12.07
N THR A 33 0.06 -0.67 -12.91
CA THR A 33 -1.34 -0.23 -12.88
C THR A 33 -2.15 -1.16 -11.98
N ILE A 34 -2.78 -0.62 -10.94
CA ILE A 34 -3.70 -1.38 -10.08
C ILE A 34 -5.01 -1.57 -10.84
N PRO A 35 -5.50 -2.81 -11.08
CA PRO A 35 -6.78 -3.05 -11.75
C PRO A 35 -7.96 -2.38 -11.02
N ALA A 36 -8.99 -1.98 -11.77
CA ALA A 36 -10.06 -1.13 -11.25
C ALA A 36 -10.89 -1.76 -10.11
N HIS A 37 -11.10 -3.08 -10.10
CA HIS A 37 -11.79 -3.74 -8.99
C HIS A 37 -10.91 -3.81 -7.73
N ILE A 38 -9.60 -4.09 -7.89
CA ILE A 38 -8.65 -4.06 -6.77
C ILE A 38 -8.61 -2.66 -6.13
N ARG A 39 -8.59 -1.58 -6.93
CA ARG A 39 -8.67 -0.20 -6.38
C ARG A 39 -9.95 0.03 -5.57
N ARG A 40 -11.09 -0.44 -6.07
CA ARG A 40 -12.39 -0.31 -5.38
C ARG A 40 -12.43 -1.11 -4.07
N GLU A 41 -11.88 -2.32 -4.05
CA GLU A 41 -11.81 -3.16 -2.86
C GLU A 41 -10.87 -2.58 -1.79
N LEU A 42 -9.71 -2.07 -2.22
CA LEU A 42 -8.74 -1.40 -1.36
C LEU A 42 -9.17 0.01 -0.95
N LYS A 43 -10.23 0.56 -1.58
CA LYS A 43 -10.72 1.94 -1.38
C LYS A 43 -9.60 2.97 -1.55
N VAL A 44 -8.85 2.85 -2.65
CA VAL A 44 -7.78 3.77 -3.02
C VAL A 44 -8.16 4.59 -4.25
N ASP A 45 -7.94 5.88 -4.18
CA ASP A 45 -8.15 6.86 -5.24
C ASP A 45 -6.84 7.53 -5.70
N ALA A 46 -6.93 8.36 -6.74
CA ALA A 46 -5.78 9.09 -7.25
C ALA A 46 -5.25 10.06 -6.18
N GLY A 47 -3.96 9.94 -5.85
CA GLY A 47 -3.30 10.73 -4.81
C GLY A 47 -3.14 9.98 -3.48
N ASP A 48 -3.83 8.84 -3.31
CA ASP A 48 -3.67 8.03 -2.11
C ASP A 48 -2.32 7.33 -2.06
N ARG A 49 -1.81 7.19 -0.84
CA ARG A 49 -0.58 6.46 -0.57
C ARG A 49 -0.88 4.97 -0.39
N VAL A 50 0.02 4.17 -0.94
CA VAL A 50 0.03 2.72 -0.80
C VAL A 50 1.40 2.28 -0.28
N GLU A 51 1.41 1.22 0.53
CA GLU A 51 2.62 0.69 1.14
C GLU A 51 2.88 -0.74 0.67
N PHE A 52 4.17 -1.04 0.45
CA PHE A 52 4.64 -2.38 0.17
C PHE A 52 5.32 -2.92 1.43
N VAL A 53 4.70 -3.92 2.05
CA VAL A 53 5.18 -4.51 3.31
C VAL A 53 5.81 -5.86 3.01
N LEU A 54 7.08 -6.04 3.38
CA LEU A 54 7.75 -7.34 3.26
C LEU A 54 7.18 -8.30 4.32
N VAL A 55 6.56 -9.40 3.88
CA VAL A 55 5.98 -10.40 4.79
C VAL A 55 6.73 -11.73 4.77
N ALA A 56 7.57 -11.96 3.76
CA ALA A 56 8.57 -13.03 3.69
C ALA A 56 9.57 -12.71 2.58
N PRO A 57 10.73 -13.39 2.49
CA PRO A 57 11.67 -13.21 1.38
C PRO A 57 10.98 -13.27 0.01
N GLY A 58 11.04 -12.19 -0.75
CA GLY A 58 10.42 -12.07 -2.08
C GLY A 58 8.88 -11.94 -2.08
N ARG A 59 8.22 -11.89 -0.92
CA ARG A 59 6.76 -11.71 -0.81
C ARG A 59 6.44 -10.39 -0.14
N TYR A 60 5.77 -9.53 -0.89
CA TYR A 60 5.27 -8.24 -0.41
C TYR A 60 3.75 -8.26 -0.38
N GLU A 61 3.18 -7.63 0.64
CA GLU A 61 1.78 -7.25 0.68
C GLU A 61 1.63 -5.81 0.25
N PHE A 62 0.51 -5.54 -0.43
CA PHE A 62 0.14 -4.21 -0.89
C PHE A 62 -0.98 -3.69 -0.01
N VAL A 63 -0.73 -2.59 0.70
CA VAL A 63 -1.65 -2.07 1.71
C VAL A 63 -2.04 -0.63 1.37
N ALA A 64 -3.34 -0.33 1.45
CA ALA A 64 -3.85 1.03 1.36
C ALA A 64 -3.47 1.80 2.63
N ALA A 65 -2.61 2.82 2.49
CA ALA A 65 -2.24 3.73 3.57
C ALA A 65 -3.09 5.01 3.48
N THR A 66 -4.41 4.82 3.41
CA THR A 66 -5.40 5.90 3.17
C THR A 66 -5.85 6.60 4.44
N ARG A 67 -5.45 6.11 5.62
CA ARG A 67 -5.89 6.67 6.90
C ARG A 67 -5.04 7.86 7.30
N ASP A 68 -5.72 8.95 7.67
CA ASP A 68 -5.05 10.15 8.15
C ASP A 68 -4.60 9.97 9.61
N VAL A 69 -3.40 10.46 9.95
CA VAL A 69 -2.91 10.42 11.34
C VAL A 69 -3.82 11.18 12.32
N THR A 70 -4.62 12.13 11.84
CA THR A 70 -5.65 12.83 12.60
C THR A 70 -6.76 11.91 13.07
N GLU A 71 -6.98 10.75 12.44
CA GLU A 71 -7.91 9.74 12.95
C GLU A 71 -7.46 9.15 14.30
N LEU A 72 -6.18 9.24 14.64
CA LEU A 72 -5.67 8.85 15.97
C LEU A 72 -6.07 9.84 17.06
N LYS A 73 -6.48 11.06 16.70
CA LYS A 73 -6.84 12.11 17.65
C LYS A 73 -8.06 11.66 18.46
N GLY A 74 -7.89 11.59 19.78
CA GLY A 74 -8.96 11.22 20.72
C GLY A 74 -9.05 9.74 21.05
N MET A 75 -8.33 8.85 20.35
CA MET A 75 -8.33 7.41 20.64
C MET A 75 -7.80 7.05 22.04
N PHE A 76 -6.93 7.89 22.61
CA PHE A 76 -6.26 7.61 23.89
C PHE A 76 -7.00 8.16 25.12
N GLY A 77 -8.18 8.77 24.94
CA GLY A 77 -8.96 9.37 26.02
C GLY A 77 -8.27 10.58 26.68
N ALA A 78 -8.82 11.03 27.81
CA ALA A 78 -8.24 12.13 28.56
C ALA A 78 -6.89 11.72 29.20
N PRO A 79 -5.84 12.56 29.11
CA PRO A 79 -4.55 12.23 29.70
C PRO A 79 -4.64 12.16 31.23
N LYS A 80 -4.14 11.06 31.83
CA LYS A 80 -4.05 10.90 33.29
C LYS A 80 -3.13 11.92 33.96
N LYS A 81 -2.18 12.48 33.21
CA LYS A 81 -1.21 13.47 33.67
C LYS A 81 -0.95 14.49 32.58
N THR A 82 -1.23 15.75 32.87
CA THR A 82 -0.83 16.87 32.01
C THR A 82 0.66 17.16 32.24
N VAL A 83 1.43 17.30 31.16
CA VAL A 83 2.85 17.65 31.22
C VAL A 83 3.11 18.93 30.44
N THR A 84 4.14 19.68 30.84
CA THR A 84 4.56 20.88 30.12
C THR A 84 5.33 20.52 28.85
N ILE A 85 5.33 21.42 27.85
CA ILE A 85 6.15 21.28 26.64
C ILE A 85 7.64 21.12 26.98
N LYS A 86 8.13 21.81 28.01
CA LYS A 86 9.51 21.66 28.49
C LYS A 86 9.81 20.22 28.92
N THR A 87 8.91 19.61 29.68
CA THR A 87 9.04 18.20 30.12
C THR A 87 8.99 17.24 28.93
N MET A 88 8.12 17.50 27.95
CA MET A 88 8.02 16.70 26.73
C MET A 88 9.31 16.75 25.91
N ASN A 89 9.84 17.95 25.64
CA ASN A 89 11.07 18.14 24.88
C ASN A 89 12.28 17.49 25.57
N ALA A 90 12.38 17.58 26.90
CA ALA A 90 13.43 16.91 27.66
C ALA A 90 13.35 15.37 27.53
N ALA A 91 12.14 14.81 27.52
CA ALA A 91 11.94 13.37 27.32
C ALA A 91 12.32 12.92 25.90
N ILE A 92 11.94 13.70 24.88
CA ILE A 92 12.31 13.45 23.48
C ILE A 92 13.83 13.49 23.32
N ALA A 93 14.51 14.53 23.81
CA ALA A 93 15.96 14.67 23.71
C ALA A 93 16.69 13.49 24.37
N ARG A 94 16.25 13.08 25.57
CA ARG A 94 16.84 11.95 26.30
C ARG A 94 16.67 10.62 25.55
N ARG A 95 15.50 10.38 24.94
CA ARG A 95 15.20 9.13 24.22
C ARG A 95 15.77 9.09 22.81
N GLY A 96 15.85 10.23 22.13
CA GLY A 96 16.50 10.35 20.81
C GLY A 96 18.00 10.12 20.89
N ALA A 97 18.65 10.51 21.99
CA ALA A 97 20.07 10.24 22.23
C ALA A 97 20.38 8.75 22.44
N SER A 98 19.43 7.94 22.92
CA SER A 98 19.59 6.50 23.15
C SER A 98 19.35 5.62 21.91
N ALA A 99 18.98 6.21 20.77
CA ALA A 99 18.73 5.50 19.51
C ALA A 99 19.95 5.55 18.55
N ARG A 100 21.10 6.04 19.03
CA ARG A 100 22.39 6.01 18.33
C ARG A 100 23.24 4.85 18.82
#